data_AF-M9M394-F1
#
_entry.id   AF-M9M394-F1
#
_cell.length_a   1.000
_cell.length_b   1.000
_cell.length_c   1.000
_cell.angle_alpha   90.00
_cell.angle_beta   90.00
_cell.angle_gamma   90.00
#
_symmetry.space_group_name_H-M   'P 1'
#
loop_
_entity.id
_entity.type
_entity.pdbx_description
1 polymer ?
#
loop_
_entity_poly.entity_id
_entity_poly.type
_entity_poly.pdbx_seq_one_letter_code
_entity_poly.pdbx_strand_id
1 'polypeptide(L)'
;MAIGNPDSWIEQLRQCKYLPEPDIKALCEMVRGILMEESNIQPVSSPVTVCGDIHGQFWDLLELFRVGGEPPDTSYVFMGDFVDRGYFSLETFSLLMALKARHPSRITLLRGNHESRQITQVYGFYDECQRKYGNANVWKSCCQVFDYLNLAAIIDGRVLCVHGGLSPDVRTLDQIRIIARAQEVPHEGAFCDLMWSDPDDIETWRVSPRGAGWLFGGAVTKEFNHVNGLSLIARAHQLVQEGYKLMHDNNIVTVWSAPNYCYRCGNVASIFAVDDLIAYESKNGASALVGAAASGQDEEQGDTTKTAAAAGEAPQAGKPWEATQANFKIFDAVPDQTRTVTMHSQYFL
;
A
#
# COMPACT_ATOMS: atom_id res chain seq x y z
N MET A 1 6.75 11.95 -30.46
CA MET A 1 6.82 10.51 -30.13
C MET A 1 7.57 10.38 -28.82
N ALA A 2 7.20 9.42 -27.97
CA ALA A 2 7.99 9.11 -26.78
C ALA A 2 9.36 8.57 -27.20
N ILE A 3 10.40 8.92 -26.44
CA ILE A 3 11.78 8.58 -26.76
C ILE A 3 12.32 7.54 -25.77
N GLY A 4 11.89 7.61 -24.51
CA GLY A 4 12.32 6.68 -23.47
C GLY A 4 11.51 5.38 -23.38
N ASN A 5 12.01 4.49 -22.53
CA ASN A 5 11.41 3.22 -22.11
C ASN A 5 11.46 3.10 -20.58
N PRO A 6 10.81 2.10 -19.95
CA PRO A 6 10.75 1.99 -18.50
C PRO A 6 12.11 2.01 -17.79
N ASP A 7 13.15 1.36 -18.32
CA ASP A 7 14.49 1.37 -17.71
C ASP A 7 15.09 2.78 -17.68
N SER A 8 15.08 3.48 -18.82
CA SER A 8 15.59 4.86 -18.92
C SER A 8 14.78 5.86 -18.10
N TRP A 9 13.46 5.65 -17.99
CA TRP A 9 12.58 6.49 -17.17
C TRP A 9 12.89 6.32 -15.69
N ILE A 10 13.08 5.08 -15.22
CA ILE A 10 13.46 4.80 -13.82
C ILE A 10 14.79 5.48 -13.50
N GLU A 11 15.81 5.35 -14.37
CA GLU A 11 17.11 5.99 -14.16
C GLU A 11 17.01 7.51 -14.03
N GLN A 12 16.25 8.16 -14.92
CA GLN A 12 16.02 9.60 -14.87
C GLN A 12 15.24 10.01 -13.60
N LEU A 13 14.16 9.30 -13.29
CA LEU A 13 13.29 9.61 -12.16
C LEU A 13 13.99 9.45 -10.83
N ARG A 14 14.88 8.46 -10.67
CA ARG A 14 15.72 8.29 -9.46
C ARG A 14 16.62 9.50 -9.17
N GLN A 15 16.89 10.34 -10.16
CA GLN A 15 17.62 11.60 -9.97
C GLN A 15 16.69 12.78 -9.62
N CYS A 16 15.43 12.50 -9.28
CA CYS A 16 14.37 13.49 -9.04
C CYS A 16 14.14 14.42 -10.25
N LYS A 17 14.23 13.87 -11.47
CA LYS A 17 13.96 14.60 -12.72
C LYS A 17 12.67 14.06 -13.34
N TYR A 18 11.64 14.91 -13.44
CA TYR A 18 10.41 14.53 -14.12
C TYR A 18 10.63 14.27 -15.62
N LEU A 19 9.79 13.42 -16.21
CA LEU A 19 9.89 13.03 -17.62
C LEU A 19 9.36 14.13 -18.55
N PRO A 20 9.84 14.21 -19.81
CA PRO A 20 9.20 15.05 -20.82
C PRO A 20 7.72 14.68 -21.03
N GLU A 21 6.87 15.65 -21.43
CA GLU A 21 5.42 15.44 -21.61
C GLU A 21 5.06 14.22 -22.50
N PRO A 22 5.74 13.96 -23.63
CA PRO A 22 5.47 12.76 -24.45
C PRO A 22 5.75 11.44 -23.72
N ASP A 23 6.79 11.42 -22.87
CA ASP A 23 7.26 10.22 -22.18
C ASP A 23 6.36 9.90 -20.99
N ILE A 24 5.97 10.89 -20.19
CA ILE A 24 5.00 10.67 -19.08
C ILE A 24 3.63 10.24 -19.62
N LYS A 25 3.19 10.76 -20.77
CA LYS A 25 1.95 10.33 -21.42
C LYS A 25 2.04 8.86 -21.86
N ALA A 26 3.14 8.47 -22.49
CA ALA A 26 3.36 7.07 -22.89
C ALA A 26 3.44 6.13 -21.67
N LEU A 27 4.09 6.57 -20.59
CA LEU A 27 4.10 5.83 -19.33
C LEU A 27 2.69 5.65 -18.76
N CYS A 28 1.89 6.72 -18.70
CA CYS A 28 0.50 6.64 -18.24
C CYS A 28 -0.34 5.67 -19.09
N GLU A 29 -0.21 5.69 -20.42
CA GLU A 29 -0.92 4.77 -21.31
C GLU A 29 -0.51 3.30 -21.07
N MET A 30 0.79 3.05 -20.91
CA MET A 30 1.32 1.72 -20.62
C MET A 30 0.79 1.17 -19.29
N VAL A 31 0.88 1.97 -18.22
CA VAL A 31 0.42 1.58 -16.88
C VAL A 31 -1.10 1.41 -16.84
N ARG A 32 -1.86 2.29 -17.52
CA ARG A 32 -3.32 2.12 -17.65
C ARG A 32 -3.67 0.79 -18.32
N GLY A 33 -2.94 0.40 -19.37
CA GLY A 33 -3.11 -0.90 -20.02
C GLY A 33 -2.89 -2.08 -19.07
N ILE A 34 -1.83 -2.02 -18.24
CA ILE A 34 -1.56 -3.05 -17.22
C ILE A 34 -2.69 -3.09 -16.19
N LEU A 35 -3.04 -1.95 -15.61
CA LEU A 35 -4.05 -1.85 -14.55
C LEU A 35 -5.45 -2.25 -15.02
N MET A 36 -5.77 -2.07 -16.30
CA MET A 36 -7.07 -2.49 -16.87
C MET A 36 -7.28 -4.01 -16.80
N GLU A 37 -6.20 -4.80 -16.89
CA GLU A 37 -6.24 -6.26 -16.79
C GLU A 37 -6.23 -6.76 -15.34
N GLU A 38 -5.96 -5.89 -14.36
CA GLU A 38 -5.87 -6.25 -12.95
C GLU A 38 -7.24 -6.21 -12.23
N SER A 39 -7.41 -7.06 -11.22
CA SER A 39 -8.66 -7.14 -10.46
C SER A 39 -8.80 -5.97 -9.47
N ASN A 40 -10.02 -5.67 -9.01
CA ASN A 40 -10.21 -4.68 -7.94
C ASN A 40 -9.49 -5.09 -6.67
N ILE A 41 -9.47 -6.40 -6.38
CA ILE A 41 -8.62 -7.00 -5.35
C ILE A 41 -7.51 -7.78 -6.05
N GLN A 42 -6.32 -7.17 -6.14
CA GLN A 42 -5.19 -7.79 -6.81
C GLN A 42 -4.58 -8.90 -5.94
N PRO A 43 -4.47 -10.15 -6.42
CA PRO A 43 -3.76 -11.20 -5.70
C PRO A 43 -2.26 -10.94 -5.71
N VAL A 44 -1.61 -11.14 -4.56
CA VAL A 44 -0.18 -10.92 -4.36
C VAL A 44 0.40 -12.10 -3.57
N SER A 45 1.60 -12.55 -3.92
CA SER A 45 2.31 -13.60 -3.18
C SER A 45 3.31 -13.01 -2.21
N SER A 46 3.39 -13.56 -1.01
CA SER A 46 4.52 -13.30 -0.10
C SER A 46 5.80 -14.01 -0.61
N PRO A 47 7.01 -13.56 -0.22
CA PRO A 47 7.30 -12.38 0.60
C PRO A 47 7.05 -11.06 -0.13
N VAL A 48 6.49 -10.09 0.58
CA VAL A 48 6.14 -8.76 0.03
C VAL A 48 6.22 -7.67 1.10
N THR A 49 6.57 -6.46 0.70
CA THR A 49 6.59 -5.28 1.57
C THR A 49 5.38 -4.40 1.29
N VAL A 50 4.60 -4.09 2.33
CA VAL A 50 3.42 -3.23 2.27
C VAL A 50 3.79 -1.82 2.77
N CYS A 51 3.43 -0.81 1.98
CA CYS A 51 3.73 0.60 2.23
C CYS A 51 2.42 1.40 2.35
N GLY A 52 2.38 2.35 3.28
CA GLY A 52 1.29 3.31 3.42
C GLY A 52 1.51 4.57 2.57
N ASP A 53 0.97 5.69 3.04
CA ASP A 53 1.00 7.00 2.39
C ASP A 53 2.43 7.48 2.12
N ILE A 54 2.63 8.14 0.96
CA ILE A 54 3.93 8.69 0.52
C ILE A 54 3.85 10.22 0.33
N HIS A 55 2.73 10.73 -0.17
CA HIS A 55 2.43 12.16 -0.27
C HIS A 55 3.54 13.02 -0.90
N GLY A 56 4.06 12.59 -2.04
CA GLY A 56 5.06 13.34 -2.80
C GLY A 56 6.39 13.57 -2.06
N GLN A 57 6.67 12.82 -0.99
CA GLN A 57 7.96 12.84 -0.29
C GLN A 57 9.00 11.95 -0.98
N PHE A 58 9.38 12.33 -2.20
CA PHE A 58 10.21 11.55 -3.12
C PHE A 58 11.51 11.00 -2.50
N TRP A 59 12.23 11.83 -1.74
CA TRP A 59 13.49 11.41 -1.12
C TRP A 59 13.28 10.35 -0.04
N ASP A 60 12.18 10.44 0.70
CA ASP A 60 11.82 9.44 1.70
C ASP A 60 11.31 8.14 1.03
N LEU A 61 10.76 8.21 -0.19
CA LEU A 61 10.49 7.02 -1.01
C LEU A 61 11.78 6.28 -1.42
N LEU A 62 12.85 7.01 -1.75
CA LEU A 62 14.15 6.36 -2.03
C LEU A 62 14.74 5.73 -0.76
N GLU A 63 14.57 6.37 0.39
CA GLU A 63 14.95 5.79 1.68
C GLU A 63 14.13 4.54 2.01
N LEU A 64 12.82 4.54 1.71
CA LEU A 64 11.96 3.38 1.82
C LEU A 64 12.49 2.18 1.03
N PHE A 65 12.96 2.39 -0.21
CA PHE A 65 13.61 1.32 -0.99
C PHE A 65 14.95 0.89 -0.39
N ARG A 66 15.73 1.81 0.19
CA ARG A 66 16.98 1.47 0.88
C ARG A 66 16.74 0.57 2.10
N VAL A 67 15.65 0.79 2.83
CA VAL A 67 15.27 0.04 4.05
C VAL A 67 14.54 -1.27 3.71
N GLY A 68 13.66 -1.24 2.71
CA GLY A 68 12.84 -2.39 2.29
C GLY A 68 13.53 -3.35 1.33
N GLY A 69 14.50 -2.86 0.54
CA GLY A 69 15.15 -3.57 -0.56
C GLY A 69 14.70 -3.06 -1.92
N GLU A 70 15.56 -3.12 -2.93
CA GLU A 70 15.26 -2.55 -4.25
C GLU A 70 14.35 -3.48 -5.08
N PRO A 71 13.36 -2.96 -5.81
CA PRO A 71 12.70 -3.71 -6.87
C PRO A 71 13.70 -4.04 -8.02
N PRO A 72 13.60 -5.21 -8.67
CA PRO A 72 12.58 -6.24 -8.52
C PRO A 72 12.88 -7.31 -7.46
N ASP A 73 13.99 -7.20 -6.72
CA ASP A 73 14.41 -8.21 -5.74
C ASP A 73 13.41 -8.29 -4.58
N THR A 74 12.85 -7.15 -4.19
CA THR A 74 11.72 -7.06 -3.24
C THR A 74 10.42 -6.73 -3.99
N SER A 75 9.34 -7.45 -3.66
CA SER A 75 7.98 -7.14 -4.14
C SER A 75 7.30 -6.14 -3.21
N TYR A 76 6.44 -5.28 -3.75
CA TYR A 76 5.79 -4.20 -3.03
C TYR A 76 4.29 -4.08 -3.29
N VAL A 77 3.54 -3.78 -2.23
CA VAL A 77 2.16 -3.24 -2.29
C VAL A 77 2.19 -1.83 -1.71
N PHE A 78 1.87 -0.83 -2.52
CA PHE A 78 1.68 0.53 -2.05
C PHE A 78 0.20 0.84 -1.91
N MET A 79 -0.23 1.26 -0.71
CA MET A 79 -1.64 1.36 -0.35
C MET A 79 -2.34 2.66 -0.78
N GLY A 80 -1.67 3.54 -1.52
CA GLY A 80 -2.27 4.77 -2.06
C GLY A 80 -1.60 6.04 -1.53
N ASP A 81 -2.21 7.18 -1.82
CA ASP A 81 -1.77 8.52 -1.41
C ASP A 81 -0.30 8.79 -1.79
N PHE A 82 -0.04 8.67 -3.09
CA PHE A 82 1.27 8.93 -3.70
C PHE A 82 1.51 10.43 -3.87
N VAL A 83 0.44 11.19 -4.06
CA VAL A 83 0.47 12.60 -4.45
C VAL A 83 -0.04 13.54 -3.36
N ASP A 84 0.03 14.84 -3.67
CA ASP A 84 -0.33 15.97 -2.81
C ASP A 84 0.58 16.14 -1.59
N ARG A 85 0.46 17.32 -0.94
CA ARG A 85 1.18 17.73 0.28
C ARG A 85 2.68 17.95 0.11
N GLY A 86 3.40 16.96 -0.40
CA GLY A 86 4.82 17.06 -0.72
C GLY A 86 5.08 17.85 -2.01
N TYR A 87 6.34 18.18 -2.26
CA TYR A 87 6.74 19.01 -3.40
C TYR A 87 7.05 18.21 -4.68
N PHE A 88 7.15 16.89 -4.56
CA PHE A 88 7.65 15.98 -5.60
C PHE A 88 6.64 14.87 -5.90
N SER A 89 5.35 15.19 -5.91
CA SER A 89 4.28 14.22 -6.18
C SER A 89 4.40 13.65 -7.59
N LEU A 90 4.79 14.49 -8.56
CA LEU A 90 4.98 14.06 -9.94
C LEU A 90 6.11 13.04 -10.06
N GLU A 91 7.30 13.31 -9.49
CA GLU A 91 8.43 12.38 -9.53
C GLU A 91 8.10 11.10 -8.76
N THR A 92 7.46 11.22 -7.60
CA THR A 92 7.04 10.09 -6.75
C THR A 92 6.12 9.15 -7.52
N PHE A 93 5.00 9.67 -8.03
CA PHE A 93 4.03 8.84 -8.75
C PHE A 93 4.59 8.33 -10.08
N SER A 94 5.38 9.15 -10.80
CA SER A 94 6.03 8.70 -12.04
C SER A 94 7.03 7.56 -11.80
N LEU A 95 7.80 7.59 -10.72
CA LEU A 95 8.73 6.51 -10.38
C LEU A 95 7.99 5.22 -10.08
N LEU A 96 6.93 5.29 -9.27
CA LEU A 96 6.07 4.12 -8.97
C LEU A 96 5.41 3.56 -10.25
N MET A 97 4.91 4.43 -11.13
CA MET A 97 4.38 4.03 -12.44
C MET A 97 5.44 3.37 -13.31
N ALA A 98 6.66 3.91 -13.38
CA ALA A 98 7.73 3.35 -14.19
C ALA A 98 8.17 1.98 -13.66
N LEU A 99 8.24 1.81 -12.32
CA LEU A 99 8.49 0.52 -11.68
C LEU A 99 7.36 -0.48 -11.95
N LYS A 100 6.09 -0.05 -11.91
CA LYS A 100 4.93 -0.87 -12.30
C LYS A 100 5.00 -1.31 -13.75
N ALA A 101 5.32 -0.39 -14.66
CA ALA A 101 5.48 -0.68 -16.08
C ALA A 101 6.61 -1.69 -16.33
N ARG A 102 7.72 -1.57 -15.59
CA ARG A 102 8.89 -2.43 -15.75
C ARG A 102 8.75 -3.80 -15.08
N HIS A 103 8.07 -3.86 -13.94
CA HIS A 103 7.92 -5.04 -13.08
C HIS A 103 6.48 -5.21 -12.60
N PRO A 104 5.52 -5.46 -13.51
CA PRO A 104 4.09 -5.47 -13.19
C PRO A 104 3.69 -6.51 -12.14
N SER A 105 4.41 -7.63 -12.06
CA SER A 105 4.20 -8.69 -11.06
C SER A 105 4.86 -8.44 -9.70
N ARG A 106 5.71 -7.40 -9.58
CA ARG A 106 6.44 -7.07 -8.35
C ARG A 106 5.92 -5.81 -7.67
N ILE A 107 5.21 -4.96 -8.39
CA ILE A 107 4.69 -3.69 -7.88
C ILE A 107 3.17 -3.68 -8.01
N THR A 108 2.48 -3.56 -6.88
CA THR A 108 1.03 -3.37 -6.80
C THR A 108 0.75 -1.96 -6.29
N LEU A 109 -0.07 -1.20 -7.02
CA LEU A 109 -0.41 0.17 -6.69
C LEU A 109 -1.91 0.24 -6.40
N LEU A 110 -2.27 0.45 -5.15
CA LEU A 110 -3.64 0.68 -4.75
C LEU A 110 -4.00 2.16 -4.90
N ARG A 111 -5.29 2.43 -5.01
CA ARG A 111 -5.82 3.79 -5.02
C ARG A 111 -5.94 4.30 -3.59
N GLY A 112 -5.41 5.49 -3.33
CA GLY A 112 -5.72 6.26 -2.14
C GLY A 112 -6.80 7.31 -2.39
N ASN A 113 -7.24 8.00 -1.34
CA ASN A 113 -8.24 9.04 -1.48
C ASN A 113 -7.67 10.30 -2.17
N HIS A 114 -6.35 10.47 -2.19
CA HIS A 114 -5.68 11.55 -2.92
C HIS A 114 -5.54 11.29 -4.42
N GLU A 115 -5.68 10.06 -4.90
CA GLU A 115 -5.74 9.75 -6.33
C GLU A 115 -7.14 10.06 -6.92
N SER A 116 -7.57 11.31 -6.72
CA SER A 116 -8.86 11.90 -7.07
C SER A 116 -8.65 13.24 -7.75
N ARG A 117 -9.46 13.55 -8.77
CA ARG A 117 -9.44 14.85 -9.45
C ARG A 117 -9.78 15.98 -8.48
N GLN A 118 -10.79 15.77 -7.63
CA GLN A 118 -11.27 16.81 -6.72
C GLN A 118 -10.23 17.14 -5.65
N ILE A 119 -9.59 16.12 -5.09
CA ILE A 119 -8.58 16.28 -4.03
C ILE A 119 -7.30 16.92 -4.61
N THR A 120 -6.80 16.42 -5.73
CA THR A 120 -5.54 16.94 -6.33
C THR A 120 -5.61 18.39 -6.82
N GLN A 121 -6.81 18.89 -7.12
CA GLN A 121 -7.04 20.31 -7.46
C GLN A 121 -6.87 21.25 -6.27
N VAL A 122 -6.97 20.74 -5.04
CA VAL A 122 -6.93 21.55 -3.81
C VAL A 122 -5.62 21.35 -3.05
N TYR A 123 -5.04 20.16 -3.11
CA TYR A 123 -3.95 19.75 -2.20
C TYR A 123 -2.55 19.69 -2.82
N GLY A 124 -2.41 20.14 -4.08
CA GLY A 124 -1.14 20.60 -4.65
C GLY A 124 -0.69 19.91 -5.94
N PHE A 125 -1.16 18.69 -6.24
CA PHE A 125 -0.68 17.94 -7.40
C PHE A 125 -1.06 18.59 -8.74
N TYR A 126 -2.26 19.17 -8.83
CA TYR A 126 -2.68 19.93 -10.02
C TYR A 126 -1.72 21.10 -10.30
N ASP A 127 -1.46 21.91 -9.28
CA ASP A 127 -0.56 23.07 -9.38
C ASP A 127 0.89 22.64 -9.66
N GLU A 128 1.33 21.51 -9.12
CA GLU A 128 2.63 20.94 -9.42
C GLU A 128 2.80 20.60 -10.90
N CYS A 129 1.82 19.91 -11.48
CA CYS A 129 1.82 19.58 -12.90
C CYS A 129 1.78 20.85 -13.77
N GLN A 130 0.88 21.79 -13.44
CA GLN A 130 0.72 23.05 -14.18
C GLN A 130 2.02 23.86 -14.17
N ARG A 131 2.73 23.91 -13.05
CA ARG A 131 4.01 24.63 -12.91
C ARG A 131 5.14 23.97 -13.70
N LYS A 132 5.24 22.64 -13.68
CA LYS A 132 6.34 21.90 -14.32
C LYS A 132 6.19 21.80 -15.84
N TYR A 133 4.96 21.67 -16.36
CA TYR A 133 4.70 21.50 -17.80
C TYR A 133 4.07 22.73 -18.48
N GLY A 134 3.69 23.75 -17.72
CA GLY A 134 2.99 24.94 -18.23
C GLY A 134 1.54 24.68 -18.65
N ASN A 135 1.01 23.47 -18.45
CA ASN A 135 -0.32 23.05 -18.85
C ASN A 135 -0.83 21.85 -18.01
N ALA A 136 -2.13 21.59 -18.05
CA ALA A 136 -2.78 20.55 -17.24
C ALA A 136 -2.82 19.15 -17.90
N ASN A 137 -2.19 18.94 -19.07
CA ASN A 137 -2.32 17.68 -19.81
C ASN A 137 -1.72 16.48 -19.05
N VAL A 138 -0.60 16.69 -18.36
CA VAL A 138 0.03 15.62 -17.57
C VAL A 138 -0.85 15.25 -16.37
N TRP A 139 -1.37 16.24 -15.65
CA TRP A 139 -2.35 16.00 -14.57
C TRP A 139 -3.55 15.19 -15.07
N LYS A 140 -4.15 15.59 -16.20
CA LYS A 140 -5.26 14.82 -16.81
C LYS A 140 -4.87 13.38 -17.12
N SER A 141 -3.66 13.16 -17.63
CA SER A 141 -3.16 11.83 -17.97
C SER A 141 -2.93 10.97 -16.72
N CYS A 142 -2.39 11.55 -15.64
CA CYS A 142 -2.26 10.87 -14.35
C CYS A 142 -3.64 10.54 -13.74
N CYS A 143 -4.61 11.45 -13.80
CA CYS A 143 -5.98 11.18 -13.33
C CYS A 143 -6.67 10.05 -14.11
N GLN A 144 -6.35 9.88 -15.40
CA GLN A 144 -6.82 8.71 -16.15
C GLN A 144 -6.19 7.41 -15.66
N VAL A 145 -4.98 7.43 -15.12
CA VAL A 145 -4.37 6.24 -14.48
C VAL A 145 -5.02 5.98 -13.12
N PHE A 146 -5.29 7.03 -12.35
CA PHE A 146 -5.93 6.93 -11.02
C PHE A 146 -7.23 6.12 -11.07
N ASP A 147 -8.03 6.28 -12.12
CA ASP A 147 -9.29 5.55 -12.30
C ASP A 147 -9.11 4.04 -12.37
N TYR A 148 -7.93 3.54 -12.76
CA TYR A 148 -7.68 2.10 -12.94
C TYR A 148 -6.88 1.47 -11.81
N LEU A 149 -6.33 2.27 -10.87
CA LEU A 149 -5.63 1.77 -9.69
C LEU A 149 -6.50 0.77 -8.92
N ASN A 150 -5.89 -0.30 -8.39
CA ASN A 150 -6.64 -1.34 -7.68
C ASN A 150 -7.27 -0.77 -6.40
N LEU A 151 -8.41 -1.29 -5.97
CA LEU A 151 -9.05 -0.85 -4.72
C LEU A 151 -8.44 -1.52 -3.49
N ALA A 152 -7.95 -2.74 -3.68
CA ALA A 152 -7.36 -3.56 -2.64
C ALA A 152 -6.31 -4.53 -3.21
N ALA A 153 -5.52 -5.12 -2.33
CA ALA A 153 -4.74 -6.33 -2.62
C ALA A 153 -5.03 -7.41 -1.58
N ILE A 154 -4.83 -8.67 -1.97
CA ILE A 154 -4.93 -9.81 -1.06
C ILE A 154 -3.65 -10.63 -1.13
N ILE A 155 -2.91 -10.66 -0.03
CA ILE A 155 -1.64 -11.39 0.08
C ILE A 155 -1.93 -12.81 0.53
N ASP A 156 -1.63 -13.78 -0.32
CA ASP A 156 -1.84 -15.23 -0.14
C ASP A 156 -3.25 -15.61 0.37
N GLY A 157 -4.26 -14.80 0.07
CA GLY A 157 -5.63 -15.02 0.56
C GLY A 157 -5.87 -14.65 2.03
N ARG A 158 -4.88 -14.09 2.73
CA ARG A 158 -4.89 -13.96 4.21
C ARG A 158 -4.77 -12.53 4.73
N VAL A 159 -4.04 -11.66 4.04
CA VAL A 159 -3.88 -10.26 4.44
C VAL A 159 -4.52 -9.35 3.40
N LEU A 160 -5.60 -8.67 3.78
CA LEU A 160 -6.26 -7.69 2.93
C LEU A 160 -5.57 -6.34 3.09
N CYS A 161 -5.07 -5.76 1.99
CA CYS A 161 -4.55 -4.41 1.95
C CYS A 161 -5.57 -3.47 1.31
N VAL A 162 -5.93 -2.37 1.99
CA VAL A 162 -6.82 -1.31 1.49
C VAL A 162 -6.28 0.06 1.91
N HIS A 163 -6.61 1.14 1.22
CA HIS A 163 -6.15 2.48 1.65
C HIS A 163 -6.80 2.90 2.96
N GLY A 164 -8.13 3.12 2.91
CA GLY A 164 -9.00 3.56 3.99
C GLY A 164 -9.32 2.42 4.95
N GLY A 165 -10.49 1.81 4.78
CA GLY A 165 -10.91 0.75 5.67
C GLY A 165 -12.17 0.08 5.19
N LEU A 166 -13.00 -0.35 6.13
CA LEU A 166 -14.20 -1.14 5.82
C LEU A 166 -15.39 -0.23 5.47
N SER A 167 -16.40 -0.83 4.83
CA SER A 167 -17.67 -0.20 4.49
C SER A 167 -18.83 -1.01 5.08
N PRO A 168 -19.89 -0.37 5.60
CA PRO A 168 -21.10 -1.08 6.02
C PRO A 168 -21.81 -1.80 4.86
N ASP A 169 -21.57 -1.37 3.61
CA ASP A 169 -22.14 -1.97 2.40
C ASP A 169 -21.34 -3.21 1.91
N VAL A 170 -20.16 -3.45 2.50
CA VAL A 170 -19.22 -4.50 2.09
C VAL A 170 -18.98 -5.45 3.25
N ARG A 171 -19.57 -6.64 3.17
CA ARG A 171 -19.39 -7.73 4.12
C ARG A 171 -18.38 -8.78 3.62
N THR A 172 -18.21 -8.89 2.30
CA THR A 172 -17.38 -9.92 1.66
C THR A 172 -16.41 -9.33 0.63
N LEU A 173 -15.29 -10.01 0.40
CA LEU A 173 -14.32 -9.64 -0.65
C LEU A 173 -14.95 -9.59 -2.04
N ASP A 174 -15.90 -10.47 -2.35
CA ASP A 174 -16.56 -10.52 -3.66
C ASP A 174 -17.35 -9.23 -3.96
N GLN A 175 -17.90 -8.56 -2.94
CA GLN A 175 -18.55 -7.28 -3.12
C GLN A 175 -17.57 -6.17 -3.55
N ILE A 176 -16.31 -6.22 -3.11
CA ILE A 176 -15.26 -5.29 -3.57
C ILE A 176 -14.90 -5.61 -5.03
N ARG A 177 -14.85 -6.89 -5.42
CA ARG A 177 -14.49 -7.34 -6.78
C ARG A 177 -15.40 -6.80 -7.87
N ILE A 178 -16.67 -6.53 -7.54
CA ILE A 178 -17.69 -6.07 -8.50
C ILE A 178 -17.87 -4.54 -8.53
N ILE A 179 -17.15 -3.78 -7.70
CA ILE A 179 -17.22 -2.31 -7.72
C ILE A 179 -16.74 -1.78 -9.09
N ALA A 180 -17.50 -0.89 -9.71
CA ALA A 180 -17.03 -0.20 -10.91
C ALA A 180 -15.93 0.81 -10.54
N ARG A 181 -14.65 0.42 -10.59
CA ARG A 181 -13.54 1.29 -10.14
C ARG A 181 -13.10 2.36 -11.13
N ALA A 182 -13.33 2.14 -12.43
CA ALA A 182 -12.91 2.98 -13.55
C ALA A 182 -13.71 4.30 -13.66
N GLN A 183 -13.72 5.07 -12.58
CA GLN A 183 -14.39 6.36 -12.44
C GLN A 183 -13.70 7.18 -11.35
N GLU A 184 -14.11 8.45 -11.22
CA GLU A 184 -13.76 9.27 -10.07
C GLU A 184 -14.32 8.65 -8.78
N VAL A 185 -13.59 8.79 -7.66
CA VAL A 185 -14.06 8.32 -6.36
C VAL A 185 -15.40 9.01 -6.03
N PRO A 186 -16.50 8.27 -5.82
CA PRO A 186 -17.78 8.84 -5.44
C PRO A 186 -17.73 9.52 -4.07
N HIS A 187 -18.74 10.34 -3.77
CA HIS A 187 -18.85 11.00 -2.46
C HIS A 187 -19.39 10.08 -1.35
N GLU A 188 -20.01 8.94 -1.71
CA GLU A 188 -20.60 7.99 -0.77
C GLU A 188 -20.59 6.55 -1.33
N GLY A 189 -20.93 5.59 -0.47
CA GLY A 189 -21.02 4.16 -0.79
C GLY A 189 -19.69 3.42 -0.72
N ALA A 190 -19.73 2.11 -0.97
CA ALA A 190 -18.61 1.19 -0.81
C ALA A 190 -17.26 1.67 -1.37
N PHE A 191 -17.23 2.26 -2.56
CA PHE A 191 -15.98 2.76 -3.14
C PHE A 191 -15.42 3.95 -2.33
N CYS A 192 -16.27 4.92 -1.96
CA CYS A 192 -15.86 6.03 -1.10
C CYS A 192 -15.31 5.51 0.23
N ASP A 193 -16.04 4.61 0.88
CA ASP A 193 -15.70 4.08 2.20
C ASP A 193 -14.35 3.34 2.21
N LEU A 194 -14.06 2.53 1.19
CA LEU A 194 -12.76 1.84 1.07
C LEU A 194 -11.57 2.81 1.02
N MET A 195 -11.79 4.05 0.59
CA MET A 195 -10.77 5.10 0.51
C MET A 195 -10.71 5.98 1.76
N TRP A 196 -11.83 6.15 2.48
CA TRP A 196 -11.98 7.20 3.51
C TRP A 196 -12.27 6.72 4.92
N SER A 197 -12.69 5.46 5.10
CA SER A 197 -13.04 4.92 6.42
C SER A 197 -11.81 4.71 7.31
N ASP A 198 -12.03 4.79 8.62
CA ASP A 198 -10.99 4.72 9.65
C ASP A 198 -11.37 3.76 10.79
N PRO A 199 -10.43 2.94 11.31
CA PRO A 199 -10.63 2.26 12.57
C PRO A 199 -10.64 3.24 13.74
N ASP A 200 -11.45 2.97 14.76
CA ASP A 200 -11.53 3.76 15.99
C ASP A 200 -11.89 2.87 17.20
N ASP A 201 -11.67 3.37 18.41
CA ASP A 201 -11.97 2.68 19.67
C ASP A 201 -13.48 2.75 20.00
N ILE A 202 -14.29 2.24 19.07
CA ILE A 202 -15.74 2.08 19.17
C ILE A 202 -16.13 0.61 18.98
N GLU A 203 -17.40 0.27 19.21
CA GLU A 203 -17.85 -1.13 19.05
C GLU A 203 -18.23 -1.45 17.60
N THR A 204 -19.06 -0.59 16.97
CA THR A 204 -19.65 -0.82 15.64
C THR A 204 -19.28 0.29 14.66
N TRP A 205 -20.26 0.95 14.04
CA TRP A 205 -20.07 1.98 13.03
C TRP A 205 -20.42 3.37 13.57
N ARG A 206 -19.72 4.41 13.11
CA ARG A 206 -20.08 5.81 13.33
C ARG A 206 -19.77 6.63 12.08
N VAL A 207 -20.53 7.69 11.85
CA VAL A 207 -20.24 8.63 10.75
C VAL A 207 -18.84 9.23 10.94
N SER A 208 -18.04 9.25 9.87
CA SER A 208 -16.70 9.80 9.90
C SER A 208 -16.71 11.34 10.05
N PRO A 209 -15.85 11.92 10.92
CA PRO A 209 -15.68 13.36 11.00
C PRO A 209 -15.01 13.95 9.75
N ARG A 210 -14.49 13.12 8.83
CA ARG A 210 -13.92 13.56 7.55
C ARG A 210 -14.96 14.09 6.57
N GLY A 211 -16.25 13.81 6.81
CA GLY A 211 -17.33 14.12 5.87
C GLY A 211 -17.50 13.10 4.74
N ALA A 212 -16.72 12.01 4.77
CA ALA A 212 -16.78 10.86 3.86
C ALA A 212 -16.30 9.61 4.61
N GLY A 213 -16.82 8.43 4.25
CA GLY A 213 -16.51 7.17 4.91
C GLY A 213 -17.09 7.03 6.33
N TRP A 214 -16.62 6.01 7.04
CA TRP A 214 -17.10 5.66 8.37
C TRP A 214 -15.94 5.46 9.36
N LEU A 215 -16.23 5.68 10.64
CA LEU A 215 -15.46 5.08 11.72
C LEU A 215 -15.98 3.66 11.97
N PHE A 216 -15.10 2.70 12.19
CA PHE A 216 -15.47 1.33 12.51
C PHE A 216 -14.67 0.74 13.67
N GLY A 217 -15.36 -0.07 14.47
CA GLY A 217 -14.84 -0.65 15.69
C GLY A 217 -14.34 -2.08 15.58
N GLY A 218 -13.88 -2.63 16.71
CA GLY A 218 -13.31 -3.96 16.77
C GLY A 218 -14.27 -5.09 16.41
N ALA A 219 -15.57 -4.96 16.68
CA ALA A 219 -16.55 -5.99 16.31
C ALA A 219 -16.68 -6.10 14.79
N VAL A 220 -16.69 -4.96 14.09
CA VAL A 220 -16.75 -4.89 12.62
C VAL A 220 -15.52 -5.55 12.00
N THR A 221 -14.33 -5.22 12.49
CA THR A 221 -13.08 -5.80 11.98
C THR A 221 -13.03 -7.31 12.19
N LYS A 222 -13.37 -7.80 13.39
CA LYS A 222 -13.38 -9.23 13.70
C LYS A 222 -14.39 -10.00 12.85
N GLU A 223 -15.61 -9.46 12.68
CA GLU A 223 -16.63 -10.07 11.83
C GLU A 223 -16.15 -10.15 10.38
N PHE A 224 -15.62 -9.06 9.83
CA PHE A 224 -15.14 -9.03 8.45
C PHE A 224 -13.99 -10.01 8.23
N ASN A 225 -13.00 -10.06 9.13
CA ASN A 225 -11.89 -11.01 9.04
C ASN A 225 -12.39 -12.45 9.10
N HIS A 226 -13.29 -12.75 10.04
CA HIS A 226 -13.85 -14.09 10.20
C HIS A 226 -14.62 -14.55 8.96
N VAL A 227 -15.53 -13.71 8.44
CA VAL A 227 -16.35 -14.03 7.25
C VAL A 227 -15.48 -14.29 6.02
N ASN A 228 -14.36 -13.59 5.89
CA ASN A 228 -13.50 -13.65 4.71
C ASN A 228 -12.24 -14.51 4.89
N GLY A 229 -12.09 -15.18 6.04
CA GLY A 229 -10.91 -16.02 6.33
C GLY A 229 -9.59 -15.24 6.42
N LEU A 230 -9.65 -13.94 6.77
CA LEU A 230 -8.48 -13.08 6.86
C LEU A 230 -7.82 -13.20 8.23
N SER A 231 -6.49 -13.09 8.23
CA SER A 231 -5.70 -12.97 9.45
C SER A 231 -5.47 -11.51 9.85
N LEU A 232 -5.45 -10.60 8.88
CA LEU A 232 -5.16 -9.19 9.11
C LEU A 232 -5.75 -8.32 7.99
N ILE A 233 -6.20 -7.13 8.36
CA ILE A 233 -6.38 -6.01 7.43
C ILE A 233 -5.19 -5.05 7.60
N ALA A 234 -4.47 -4.77 6.53
CA ALA A 234 -3.45 -3.73 6.48
C ALA A 234 -4.03 -2.50 5.76
N ARG A 235 -3.83 -1.31 6.35
CA ARG A 235 -4.38 -0.05 5.84
C ARG A 235 -3.46 1.15 6.05
N ALA A 236 -3.77 2.30 5.44
CA ALA A 236 -2.94 3.52 5.45
C ALA A 236 -3.64 4.80 6.00
N HIS A 237 -3.72 5.94 5.29
CA HIS A 237 -4.57 7.16 5.48
C HIS A 237 -4.53 7.95 6.81
N GLN A 238 -4.31 7.29 7.94
CA GLN A 238 -4.25 7.91 9.26
C GLN A 238 -2.80 8.04 9.69
N LEU A 239 -2.36 9.28 9.83
CA LEU A 239 -1.06 9.58 10.42
C LEU A 239 -0.94 8.93 11.80
N VAL A 240 0.09 8.10 11.95
CA VAL A 240 0.48 7.48 13.22
C VAL A 240 1.90 7.88 13.54
N GLN A 241 2.13 8.38 14.77
CA GLN A 241 3.41 8.98 15.15
C GLN A 241 4.58 7.99 15.10
N GLU A 242 4.32 6.74 15.45
CA GLU A 242 5.29 5.63 15.48
C GLU A 242 5.44 4.92 14.12
N GLY A 243 4.87 5.47 13.04
CA GLY A 243 4.91 4.90 11.70
C GLY A 243 3.97 3.71 11.47
N TYR A 244 3.52 3.01 12.52
CA TYR A 244 2.44 2.01 12.44
C TYR A 244 1.59 1.99 13.72
N LYS A 245 0.39 1.39 13.65
CA LYS A 245 -0.47 1.16 14.82
C LYS A 245 -1.32 -0.10 14.62
N LEU A 246 -1.18 -1.08 15.52
CA LEU A 246 -2.10 -2.22 15.61
C LEU A 246 -3.33 -1.85 16.43
N MET A 247 -4.51 -2.27 15.97
CA MET A 247 -5.79 -2.02 16.64
C MET A 247 -6.67 -3.28 16.61
N HIS A 248 -7.75 -3.25 17.41
CA HIS A 248 -8.79 -4.29 17.42
C HIS A 248 -8.23 -5.69 17.70
N ASP A 249 -7.43 -5.82 18.76
CA ASP A 249 -6.74 -7.06 19.12
C ASP A 249 -5.86 -7.58 17.96
N ASN A 250 -5.07 -6.70 17.37
CA ASN A 250 -4.16 -6.96 16.25
C ASN A 250 -4.84 -7.46 14.95
N ASN A 251 -6.16 -7.32 14.81
CA ASN A 251 -6.89 -7.72 13.60
C ASN A 251 -6.78 -6.70 12.44
N ILE A 252 -6.32 -5.49 12.74
CA ILE A 252 -6.06 -4.44 11.75
C ILE A 252 -4.79 -3.68 12.11
N VAL A 253 -4.03 -3.30 11.09
CA VAL A 253 -2.85 -2.43 11.23
C VAL A 253 -2.95 -1.21 10.32
N THR A 254 -2.66 -0.05 10.87
CA THR A 254 -2.36 1.18 10.12
C THR A 254 -0.86 1.26 9.88
N VAL A 255 -0.44 1.43 8.63
CA VAL A 255 0.95 1.61 8.19
C VAL A 255 1.08 3.00 7.58
N TRP A 256 2.09 3.75 7.98
CA TRP A 256 2.35 5.10 7.51
C TRP A 256 3.79 5.23 7.01
N SER A 257 3.98 5.64 5.75
CA SER A 257 5.30 5.59 5.09
C SER A 257 5.88 6.96 4.74
N ALA A 258 5.28 8.06 5.23
CA ALA A 258 5.74 9.44 5.03
C ALA A 258 6.30 10.05 6.34
N PRO A 259 7.61 10.00 6.58
CA PRO A 259 8.20 10.47 7.84
C PRO A 259 8.23 12.00 7.89
N ASN A 260 8.15 12.57 9.10
CA ASN A 260 8.00 14.00 9.35
C ASN A 260 7.00 14.64 8.38
N TYR A 261 5.78 14.09 8.35
CA TYR A 261 4.76 14.39 7.36
C TYR A 261 4.52 15.91 7.23
N CYS A 262 4.32 16.37 5.98
CA CYS A 262 4.22 17.80 5.65
C CYS A 262 5.41 18.63 6.16
N TYR A 263 6.57 18.00 6.37
CA TYR A 263 7.80 18.60 6.89
C TYR A 263 7.68 19.18 8.31
N ARG A 264 6.66 18.78 9.08
CA ARG A 264 6.36 19.40 10.38
C ARG A 264 5.75 18.48 11.43
N CYS A 265 5.19 17.33 11.06
CA CYS A 265 4.44 16.49 11.98
C CYS A 265 5.33 15.72 12.96
N GLY A 266 6.63 15.56 12.68
CA GLY A 266 7.60 14.93 13.60
C GLY A 266 7.46 13.42 13.77
N ASN A 267 6.55 12.77 13.05
CA ASN A 267 6.37 11.31 13.08
C ASN A 267 7.53 10.58 12.40
N VAL A 268 7.75 9.32 12.78
CA VAL A 268 8.55 8.38 11.98
C VAL A 268 7.69 7.71 10.91
N ALA A 269 8.31 6.98 10.00
CA ALA A 269 7.63 6.14 9.01
C ALA A 269 7.94 4.66 9.22
N SER A 270 7.10 3.80 8.66
CA SER A 270 7.33 2.38 8.61
C SER A 270 6.98 1.76 7.25
N ILE A 271 7.51 0.57 7.03
CA ILE A 271 7.04 -0.40 6.05
C ILE A 271 6.75 -1.72 6.75
N PHE A 272 5.78 -2.47 6.23
CA PHE A 272 5.32 -3.73 6.79
C PHE A 272 5.74 -4.91 5.91
N ALA A 273 6.72 -5.69 6.38
CA ALA A 273 7.19 -6.89 5.73
C ALA A 273 6.29 -8.08 6.07
N VAL A 274 5.62 -8.60 5.04
CA VAL A 274 4.89 -9.87 5.11
C VAL A 274 5.83 -10.96 4.60
N ASP A 275 6.37 -11.72 5.53
CA ASP A 275 7.23 -12.88 5.23
C ASP A 275 6.43 -13.99 4.53
N ASP A 276 7.13 -15.04 4.08
CA ASP A 276 6.52 -16.18 3.40
C ASP A 276 5.48 -16.89 4.30
N LEU A 277 4.21 -16.55 4.08
CA LEU A 277 3.07 -17.04 4.85
C LEU A 277 2.86 -18.53 4.61
N ILE A 278 3.09 -19.00 3.38
CA ILE A 278 2.95 -20.42 3.02
C ILE A 278 4.01 -21.25 3.76
N ALA A 279 5.24 -20.77 3.81
CA ALA A 279 6.31 -21.41 4.56
C ALA A 279 6.07 -21.36 6.08
N TYR A 280 5.49 -20.26 6.60
CA TYR A 280 5.08 -20.17 8.00
C TYR A 280 4.05 -21.26 8.35
N GLU A 281 3.00 -21.39 7.54
CA GLU A 281 1.94 -22.37 7.76
C GLU A 281 2.44 -23.81 7.65
N SER A 282 3.30 -24.08 6.66
CA SER A 282 3.93 -25.38 6.46
C SER A 282 4.78 -25.80 7.68
N LYS A 283 5.46 -24.85 8.33
CA LYS A 283 6.27 -25.10 9.53
C LYS A 283 5.44 -25.22 10.80
N ASN A 284 4.34 -24.49 10.89
CA ASN A 284 3.56 -24.36 12.12
C ASN A 284 2.30 -25.23 12.15
N GLY A 285 2.05 -26.04 11.11
CA GLY A 285 0.94 -27.00 11.08
C GLY A 285 -0.45 -26.37 10.97
N ALA A 286 -0.53 -25.08 10.64
CA ALA A 286 -1.80 -24.38 10.43
C ALA A 286 -2.30 -24.67 9.01
N SER A 287 -2.83 -25.86 8.77
CA SER A 287 -3.53 -26.17 7.52
C SER A 287 -4.92 -25.53 7.55
N ALA A 288 -5.10 -24.44 6.83
CA ALA A 288 -6.42 -24.01 6.39
C ALA A 288 -6.47 -24.08 4.85
N LEU A 289 -7.05 -25.18 4.37
CA LEU A 289 -7.63 -25.40 3.03
C LEU A 289 -6.65 -25.56 1.85
N VAL A 290 -6.21 -26.81 1.63
CA VAL A 290 -6.00 -27.33 0.26
C VAL A 290 -7.03 -28.42 0.01
N GLY A 291 -7.91 -28.19 -0.97
CA GLY A 291 -8.92 -29.14 -1.38
C GLY A 291 -8.35 -30.37 -2.10
N ALA A 292 -8.90 -31.53 -1.73
CA ALA A 292 -9.04 -32.79 -2.49
C ALA A 292 -7.85 -33.31 -3.33
N ALA A 293 -7.17 -34.35 -2.83
CA ALA A 293 -7.20 -35.73 -3.38
C ALA A 293 -6.06 -36.61 -2.83
N ALA A 294 -6.37 -37.91 -2.71
CA ALA A 294 -5.47 -39.08 -2.59
C ALA A 294 -4.88 -39.46 -1.21
N SER A 295 -5.64 -40.31 -0.51
CA SER A 295 -5.28 -41.64 0.04
C SER A 295 -3.81 -42.00 0.32
N GLY A 296 -3.56 -42.56 1.52
CA GLY A 296 -2.53 -43.58 1.73
C GLY A 296 -1.87 -43.60 3.12
N GLN A 297 -2.27 -44.59 3.91
CA GLN A 297 -1.65 -45.21 5.10
C GLN A 297 -0.14 -44.99 5.34
N ASP A 298 0.28 -44.71 6.58
CA ASP A 298 0.82 -45.75 7.51
C ASP A 298 1.29 -45.14 8.85
N GLU A 299 1.04 -45.88 9.94
CA GLU A 299 1.50 -45.61 11.31
C GLU A 299 2.93 -46.15 11.50
N GLU A 300 3.82 -45.40 12.17
CA GLU A 300 4.98 -46.01 12.83
C GLU A 300 5.38 -45.26 14.11
N GLN A 301 5.59 -46.04 15.17
CA GLN A 301 6.01 -45.64 16.53
C GLN A 301 7.55 -45.68 16.66
N GLY A 302 8.12 -44.78 17.47
CA GLY A 302 9.49 -44.90 17.98
C GLY A 302 10.04 -43.53 18.42
N ASP A 303 9.99 -43.22 19.72
CA ASP A 303 11.01 -43.44 20.75
C ASP A 303 11.83 -42.17 21.04
N THR A 304 11.98 -41.94 22.34
CA THR A 304 12.43 -40.73 23.01
C THR A 304 13.94 -40.68 23.16
N THR A 305 14.54 -39.55 22.77
CA THR A 305 15.82 -39.10 23.37
C THR A 305 15.79 -37.60 23.63
N LYS A 306 15.84 -37.25 24.92
CA LYS A 306 16.02 -35.88 25.43
C LYS A 306 17.49 -35.48 25.32
N THR A 307 17.77 -34.39 24.64
CA THR A 307 18.98 -33.57 24.84
C THR A 307 18.56 -32.13 25.06
N ALA A 308 18.96 -31.58 26.21
CA ALA A 308 18.68 -30.22 26.63
C ALA A 308 19.60 -29.22 25.90
N ALA A 309 19.01 -28.20 25.27
CA ALA A 309 19.72 -26.98 24.85
C ALA A 309 18.75 -25.80 24.80
N ALA A 310 19.18 -24.70 25.44
CA ALA A 310 18.77 -23.29 25.31
C ALA A 310 17.27 -22.94 25.19
N ALA A 311 16.76 -22.25 26.23
CA ALA A 311 15.47 -21.58 26.22
C ALA A 311 15.46 -20.39 25.23
N GLY A 312 15.11 -20.67 23.99
CA GLY A 312 14.30 -19.79 23.16
C GLY A 312 12.89 -20.39 23.10
N GLU A 313 11.84 -19.56 23.16
CA GLU A 313 10.46 -20.05 23.07
C GLU A 313 10.30 -20.90 21.80
N ALA A 314 10.00 -22.19 21.98
CA ALA A 314 9.66 -23.08 20.88
C ALA A 314 8.36 -22.58 20.22
N PRO A 315 8.26 -22.61 18.87
CA PRO A 315 7.02 -22.27 18.21
C PRO A 315 5.91 -23.21 18.68
N GLN A 316 4.84 -22.64 19.24
CA GLN A 316 3.64 -23.41 19.59
C GLN A 316 2.95 -23.82 18.29
N ALA A 317 2.98 -25.12 17.97
CA ALA A 317 2.31 -25.69 16.81
C ALA A 317 0.81 -25.31 16.81
N GLY A 318 0.30 -24.88 15.65
CA GLY A 318 -1.11 -24.53 15.43
C GLY A 318 -1.50 -23.08 15.68
N LYS A 319 -0.58 -22.17 16.01
CA LYS A 319 -0.91 -20.73 16.11
C LYS A 319 -1.14 -20.11 14.72
N PRO A 320 -2.25 -19.37 14.51
CA PRO A 320 -2.44 -18.55 13.33
C PRO A 320 -1.29 -17.53 13.18
N TRP A 321 -0.97 -17.17 11.95
CA TRP A 321 -0.03 -16.08 11.70
C TRP A 321 -0.61 -14.77 12.23
N GLU A 322 0.21 -14.01 12.94
CA GLU A 322 -0.12 -12.69 13.48
C GLU A 322 1.01 -11.72 13.16
N ALA A 323 0.66 -10.47 12.83
CA ALA A 323 1.65 -9.42 12.67
C ALA A 323 2.26 -9.05 14.03
N THR A 324 3.57 -8.96 14.08
CA THR A 324 4.33 -8.54 15.27
C THR A 324 5.18 -7.32 14.95
N GLN A 325 5.74 -6.69 15.97
CA GLN A 325 6.65 -5.55 15.80
C GLN A 325 7.83 -5.88 14.86
N ALA A 326 8.29 -7.14 14.81
CA ALA A 326 9.39 -7.57 13.95
C ALA A 326 9.07 -7.45 12.45
N ASN A 327 7.78 -7.42 12.08
CA ASN A 327 7.34 -7.22 10.71
C ASN A 327 7.47 -5.75 10.25
N PHE A 328 7.71 -4.80 11.14
CA PHE A 328 7.78 -3.38 10.81
C PHE A 328 9.22 -2.89 10.80
N LYS A 329 9.65 -2.32 9.67
CA LYS A 329 10.92 -1.60 9.58
C LYS A 329 10.64 -0.10 9.68
N ILE A 330 11.13 0.52 10.74
CA ILE A 330 10.95 1.95 11.02
C ILE A 330 12.09 2.76 10.40
N PHE A 331 11.79 3.92 9.84
CA PHE A 331 12.78 4.85 9.31
C PHE A 331 12.39 6.31 9.51
N ASP A 332 13.41 7.16 9.63
CA ASP A 332 13.28 8.60 9.84
C ASP A 332 13.22 9.36 8.51
N ALA A 333 12.85 10.64 8.60
CA ALA A 333 12.86 11.54 7.48
C ALA A 333 14.29 11.79 6.98
N VAL A 334 14.45 11.77 5.66
CA VAL A 334 15.70 12.14 5.01
C VAL A 334 16.00 13.62 5.29
N PRO A 335 17.21 14.00 5.76
CA PRO A 335 17.51 15.38 6.14
C PRO A 335 17.32 16.40 5.00
N ASP A 336 16.77 17.58 5.32
CA ASP A 336 16.42 18.64 4.34
C ASP A 336 17.58 19.11 3.44
N GLN A 337 18.82 18.99 3.90
CA GLN A 337 20.01 19.36 3.12
C GLN A 337 20.19 18.49 1.87
N THR A 338 19.67 17.26 1.88
CA THR A 338 19.66 16.38 0.69
C THR A 338 18.45 16.61 -0.21
N ARG A 339 17.40 17.29 0.28
CA ARG A 339 16.16 17.59 -0.48
C ARG A 339 16.29 18.81 -1.40
N THR A 340 17.29 19.67 -1.14
CA THR A 340 17.46 21.01 -1.73
C THR A 340 18.53 21.11 -2.82
N VAL A 341 19.25 20.04 -3.15
CA VAL A 341 20.34 20.07 -4.15
C VAL A 341 19.86 20.47 -5.56
N THR A 342 18.55 20.49 -5.81
CA THR A 342 17.95 20.99 -7.07
C THR A 342 17.13 22.29 -6.93
N MET A 343 17.06 22.90 -5.74
CA MET A 343 16.38 24.19 -5.52
C MET A 343 17.41 25.33 -5.49
N HIS A 344 18.12 25.53 -6.61
CA HIS A 344 18.68 26.85 -6.93
C HIS A 344 17.74 27.55 -7.92
N SER A 345 16.66 28.09 -7.39
CA SER A 345 16.02 29.25 -8.00
C SER A 345 15.40 30.10 -6.89
N GLN A 346 15.81 31.35 -6.91
CA GLN A 346 15.32 32.44 -6.08
C GLN A 346 13.79 32.59 -6.16
N TYR A 347 13.27 33.35 -5.20
CA TYR A 347 11.88 33.81 -5.02
C TYR A 347 11.01 32.93 -4.11
N PHE A 348 11.14 33.16 -2.80
CA PHE A 348 9.99 33.20 -1.89
C PHE A 348 10.21 34.30 -0.85
N LEU A 349 9.42 35.38 -0.98
CA LEU A 349 8.89 36.18 0.11
C LEU A 349 7.37 36.17 -0.05
#